data_AF-A0A4Y2MDM5-F1
#
_entry.id   AF-A0A4Y2MDM5-F1
#
_cell.length_a   1.000
_cell.length_b   1.000
_cell.length_c   1.000
_cell.angle_alpha   90.00
_cell.angle_beta   90.00
_cell.angle_gamma   90.00
#
_symmetry.space_group_name_H-M   'P 1'
#
loop_
_entity.id
_entity.type
_entity.pdbx_description
1 polymer ?
#
loop_
_entity_poly.entity_id
_entity_poly.type
_entity_poly.pdbx_seq_one_letter_code
_entity_poly.pdbx_strand_id
1 'polypeptide(L)'
;MGRRKVYPLSGHSSEISFDSFFILKRCSDKETFHNVSPFVVAKALSASVGEVKTTRKLRSGDLLVEVSSPKEAKQIIKLKSLSNLPISVQPHGTLNSSKGVISVGELFNDTVEHILEELRPQSVKQVQRISIRRYGKLTPTEHLILTFSKPKLPQHIMAGYIRCPVRPFIPNPLRCYKYQRFGHSKPNCRGTLTCARCAVAGHESNNCTAKEKCVNCKGVHPSFSRSCSSWKIEK
;
A
#
# COMPACT_ATOMS: atom_id res chain seq x y z
N MET A 1 25.41 21.66 -28.73
CA MET A 1 25.34 20.18 -28.79
C MET A 1 24.42 19.72 -27.67
N GLY A 2 23.37 18.91 -27.79
CA GLY A 2 22.38 18.62 -28.83
C GLY A 2 21.08 18.35 -28.04
N ARG A 3 19.91 18.67 -28.59
CA ARG A 3 18.63 18.43 -27.90
C ARG A 3 18.52 16.95 -27.50
N ARG A 4 18.27 16.64 -26.22
CA ARG A 4 17.95 15.28 -25.76
C ARG A 4 16.77 14.78 -26.59
N LYS A 5 17.02 13.81 -27.49
CA LYS A 5 15.95 13.10 -28.19
C LYS A 5 15.22 12.27 -27.14
N VAL A 6 13.99 12.68 -26.82
CA VAL A 6 13.05 11.83 -26.11
C VAL A 6 12.64 10.76 -27.11
N TYR A 7 13.24 9.57 -27.01
CA TYR A 7 12.76 8.42 -27.75
C TYR A 7 11.43 7.99 -27.11
N PRO A 8 10.29 8.07 -27.80
CA PRO A 8 9.08 7.46 -27.27
C PRO A 8 9.32 5.96 -27.23
N LEU A 9 9.43 5.40 -26.03
CA LEU A 9 9.37 3.96 -25.82
C LEU A 9 8.04 3.49 -26.41
N SER A 10 8.12 2.81 -27.54
CA SER A 10 7.01 2.46 -28.42
C SER A 10 5.96 1.62 -27.69
N GLY A 11 4.68 2.00 -27.86
CA GLY A 11 3.53 1.18 -27.51
C GLY A 11 2.68 1.60 -26.29
N HIS A 12 3.02 2.69 -25.59
CA HIS A 12 2.11 3.18 -24.54
C HIS A 12 0.95 3.95 -25.17
N SER A 13 -0.21 3.29 -25.30
CA SER A 13 -1.49 4.00 -25.28
C SER A 13 -1.49 4.85 -24.01
N SER A 14 -1.59 6.17 -24.16
CA SER A 14 -1.80 7.11 -23.07
C SER A 14 -3.18 6.87 -22.46
N GLU A 15 -3.34 5.75 -21.77
CA GLU A 15 -4.46 5.55 -20.85
C GLU A 15 -4.44 6.72 -19.89
N ILE A 16 -5.47 7.55 -19.95
CA ILE A 16 -5.67 8.65 -19.03
C ILE A 16 -5.73 8.02 -17.63
N SER A 17 -4.69 8.23 -16.83
CA SER A 17 -4.63 7.73 -15.45
C SER A 17 -5.63 8.52 -14.61
N PHE A 18 -6.56 7.82 -13.96
CA PHE A 18 -7.50 8.40 -12.99
C PHE A 18 -7.57 7.50 -11.75
N ASP A 19 -7.90 8.09 -10.61
CA ASP A 19 -8.17 7.33 -9.40
C ASP A 19 -9.47 6.56 -9.54
N SER A 20 -9.46 5.26 -9.25
CA SER A 20 -10.64 4.39 -9.34
C SER A 20 -11.35 4.22 -8.00
N PHE A 21 -10.63 4.36 -6.89
CA PHE A 21 -11.14 4.12 -5.54
C PHE A 21 -11.27 5.42 -4.76
N PHE A 22 -12.44 5.69 -4.19
CA PHE A 22 -12.71 6.89 -3.39
C PHE A 22 -13.33 6.52 -2.04
N ILE A 23 -12.95 7.27 -1.00
CA ILE A 23 -13.60 7.22 0.30
C ILE A 23 -14.55 8.41 0.41
N LEU A 24 -15.79 8.10 0.74
CA LEU A 24 -16.84 9.06 1.08
C LEU A 24 -17.06 9.03 2.58
N LYS A 25 -16.84 10.17 3.23
CA LYS A 25 -17.06 10.38 4.67
C LYS A 25 -18.17 11.40 4.87
N ARG A 26 -18.98 11.26 5.91
CA ARG A 26 -19.91 12.33 6.29
C ARG A 26 -19.11 13.45 6.96
N CYS A 27 -19.52 14.71 6.74
CA CYS A 27 -18.78 15.87 7.25
C CYS A 27 -18.95 16.10 8.76
N SER A 28 -19.95 15.49 9.40
CA SER A 28 -20.17 15.62 10.84
C SER A 28 -19.46 14.50 11.59
N ASP A 29 -18.61 14.84 12.56
CA ASP A 29 -17.70 13.92 13.27
C ASP A 29 -18.37 12.71 13.95
N LYS A 30 -19.68 12.78 14.22
CA LYS A 30 -20.46 11.70 14.85
C LYS A 30 -21.32 10.92 13.86
N GLU A 31 -21.39 11.36 12.62
CA GLU A 31 -22.28 10.79 11.63
C GLU A 31 -21.55 9.82 10.71
N THR A 32 -22.15 8.65 10.51
CA THR A 32 -21.64 7.63 9.59
C THR A 32 -22.75 7.15 8.67
N PHE A 33 -22.40 6.32 7.70
CA PHE A 33 -23.38 5.62 6.87
C PHE A 33 -23.93 4.35 7.55
N HIS A 34 -23.68 4.14 8.85
CA HIS A 34 -24.30 3.01 9.57
C HIS A 34 -25.82 3.14 9.64
N ASN A 35 -26.31 4.35 9.87
CA ASN A 35 -27.74 4.64 10.06
C ASN A 35 -28.41 5.20 8.79
N VAL A 36 -27.73 5.10 7.64
CA VAL A 36 -28.26 5.57 6.35
C VAL A 36 -28.70 4.37 5.53
N SER A 37 -29.91 4.46 4.97
CA SER A 37 -30.46 3.40 4.11
C SER A 37 -29.55 3.16 2.89
N PRO A 38 -29.14 1.91 2.61
CA PRO A 38 -28.35 1.58 1.41
C PRO A 38 -29.04 1.98 0.11
N PHE A 39 -30.38 1.95 0.06
CA PHE A 39 -31.15 2.35 -1.12
C PHE A 39 -31.07 3.86 -1.37
N VAL A 40 -31.06 4.67 -0.32
CA VAL A 40 -30.89 6.13 -0.44
C VAL A 40 -29.49 6.45 -0.97
N VAL A 41 -28.47 5.79 -0.43
CA VAL A 41 -27.08 5.93 -0.89
C VAL A 41 -26.95 5.53 -2.36
N ALA A 42 -27.47 4.35 -2.75
CA ALA A 42 -27.40 3.85 -4.11
C ALA A 42 -28.09 4.80 -5.09
N LYS A 43 -29.34 5.23 -4.81
CA LYS A 43 -30.07 6.18 -5.67
C LYS A 43 -29.36 7.53 -5.79
N ALA A 44 -28.84 8.06 -4.68
CA ALA A 44 -28.12 9.34 -4.68
C ALA A 44 -26.81 9.26 -5.48
N LEU A 45 -26.06 8.16 -5.35
CA LEU A 45 -24.84 7.92 -6.13
C LEU A 45 -25.16 7.76 -7.62
N SER A 46 -26.15 6.94 -7.96
CA SER A 46 -26.57 6.74 -9.34
C SER A 46 -27.04 8.04 -9.99
N ALA A 47 -27.77 8.89 -9.27
CA ALA A 47 -28.20 10.19 -9.78
C ALA A 47 -27.06 11.19 -9.96
N SER A 48 -26.01 11.13 -9.11
CA SER A 48 -24.94 12.13 -9.10
C SER A 48 -23.73 11.77 -9.97
N VAL A 49 -23.39 10.48 -10.05
CA VAL A 49 -22.18 9.95 -10.72
C VAL A 49 -22.52 8.98 -11.85
N GLY A 50 -23.71 8.35 -11.80
CA GLY A 50 -24.07 7.25 -12.67
C GLY A 50 -23.84 5.88 -12.02
N GLU A 51 -23.86 4.83 -12.83
CA GLU A 51 -23.65 3.46 -12.37
C GLU A 51 -22.17 3.21 -12.04
N VAL A 52 -21.84 3.25 -10.75
CA VAL A 52 -20.49 2.97 -10.24
C VAL A 52 -20.25 1.47 -10.15
N LYS A 53 -18.97 1.05 -10.28
CA LYS A 53 -18.59 -0.37 -10.32
C LYS A 53 -18.91 -1.10 -9.02
N THR A 54 -18.49 -0.54 -7.89
CA THR A 54 -18.81 -1.10 -6.57
C THR A 54 -19.00 0.01 -5.55
N THR A 55 -19.89 -0.24 -4.58
CA THR A 55 -20.05 0.58 -3.38
C THR A 55 -20.06 -0.34 -2.17
N ARG A 56 -19.19 -0.09 -1.20
CA ARG A 56 -19.05 -0.91 0.01
C ARG A 56 -18.96 -0.02 1.24
N LYS A 57 -19.73 -0.36 2.29
CA LYS A 57 -19.56 0.25 3.62
C LYS A 57 -18.36 -0.36 4.33
N LEU A 58 -17.46 0.49 4.83
CA LEU A 58 -16.30 0.10 5.62
C LEU A 58 -16.67 -0.10 7.09
N ARG A 59 -15.81 -0.77 7.86
CA ARG A 59 -15.97 -0.91 9.32
C ARG A 59 -15.95 0.42 10.07
N SER A 60 -15.34 1.46 9.49
CA SER A 60 -15.38 2.83 10.02
C SER A 60 -16.77 3.48 9.89
N GLY A 61 -17.66 2.92 9.06
CA GLY A 61 -18.92 3.54 8.70
C GLY A 61 -18.84 4.46 7.48
N ASP A 62 -17.66 4.63 6.88
CA ASP A 62 -17.46 5.33 5.60
C ASP A 62 -17.88 4.46 4.41
N LEU A 63 -18.03 5.07 3.23
CA LEU A 63 -18.25 4.34 1.98
C LEU A 63 -16.96 4.31 1.15
N LEU A 64 -16.62 3.12 0.65
CA LEU A 64 -15.65 2.92 -0.42
C LEU A 64 -16.40 2.77 -1.73
N VAL A 65 -16.10 3.62 -2.70
CA VAL A 65 -16.70 3.59 -4.03
C VAL A 65 -15.61 3.33 -5.07
N GLU A 66 -15.85 2.37 -5.95
CA GLU A 66 -15.01 2.10 -7.12
C GLU A 66 -15.73 2.57 -8.38
N VAL A 67 -15.05 3.38 -9.20
CA VAL A 67 -15.54 3.90 -10.48
C VAL A 67 -14.85 3.21 -11.65
N SER A 68 -15.52 3.14 -12.79
CA SER A 68 -15.02 2.49 -14.01
C SER A 68 -14.52 3.48 -15.05
N SER A 69 -14.93 4.75 -14.97
CA SER A 69 -14.60 5.73 -16.01
C SER A 69 -13.95 7.02 -15.48
N PRO A 70 -13.13 7.70 -16.31
CA PRO A 70 -12.58 9.02 -15.97
C PRO A 70 -13.67 10.08 -15.76
N LYS A 71 -14.84 9.91 -16.39
CA LYS A 71 -15.98 10.83 -16.22
C LYS A 71 -16.57 10.72 -14.82
N GLU A 72 -16.83 9.50 -14.37
CA GLU A 72 -17.29 9.21 -13.00
C GLU A 72 -16.27 9.70 -11.97
N ALA A 73 -14.97 9.46 -12.17
CA ALA A 73 -13.90 9.91 -11.27
C ALA A 73 -13.90 11.45 -11.13
N LYS A 74 -14.11 12.18 -12.22
CA LYS A 74 -14.20 13.65 -12.20
C LYS A 74 -15.48 14.16 -11.55
N GLN A 75 -16.57 13.39 -11.58
CA GLN A 75 -17.83 13.74 -10.94
C GLN A 75 -17.79 13.45 -9.44
N ILE A 76 -17.36 12.25 -9.06
CA ILE A 76 -17.38 11.81 -7.66
C ILE A 76 -16.50 12.70 -6.78
N ILE A 77 -15.32 13.11 -7.25
CA ILE A 77 -14.41 13.97 -6.47
C ILE A 77 -14.98 15.36 -6.19
N LYS A 78 -15.96 15.81 -6.99
CA LYS A 78 -16.62 17.11 -6.82
C LYS A 78 -17.85 17.05 -5.91
N LEU A 79 -18.31 15.85 -5.53
CA LEU A 79 -19.48 15.71 -4.67
C LEU A 79 -19.21 16.27 -3.28
N LYS A 80 -20.15 17.10 -2.82
CA LYS A 80 -20.17 17.67 -1.47
C LYS A 80 -21.35 17.17 -0.64
N SER A 81 -22.33 16.55 -1.29
CA SER A 81 -23.48 15.95 -0.64
C SER A 81 -23.97 14.73 -1.41
N LEU A 82 -24.61 13.79 -0.70
CA LEU A 82 -25.42 12.73 -1.27
C LEU A 82 -26.85 12.92 -0.79
N SER A 83 -27.74 13.30 -1.71
CA SER A 83 -29.07 13.81 -1.34
C SER A 83 -28.89 14.98 -0.34
N ASN A 84 -29.44 14.88 0.86
CA ASN A 84 -29.34 15.92 1.90
C ASN A 84 -28.18 15.67 2.89
N LEU A 85 -27.33 14.67 2.64
CA LEU A 85 -26.24 14.30 3.55
C LEU A 85 -24.93 14.97 3.11
N PRO A 86 -24.35 15.88 3.91
CA PRO A 86 -23.07 16.49 3.58
C PRO A 86 -21.92 15.47 3.69
N ILE A 87 -21.08 15.42 2.66
CA ILE A 87 -19.98 14.47 2.55
C ILE A 87 -18.68 15.12 2.10
N SER A 88 -17.57 14.49 2.46
CA SER A 88 -16.23 14.73 1.92
C SER A 88 -15.78 13.52 1.12
N VAL A 89 -15.22 13.76 -0.06
CA VAL A 89 -14.71 12.74 -0.97
C VAL A 89 -13.19 12.88 -1.07
N GLN A 90 -12.48 11.76 -0.93
CA GLN A 90 -11.04 11.72 -1.12
C GLN A 90 -10.64 10.45 -1.87
N PRO A 91 -9.63 10.48 -2.75
CA PRO A 91 -9.05 9.27 -3.31
C PRO A 91 -8.56 8.34 -2.19
N HIS A 92 -8.75 7.04 -2.37
CA HIS A 92 -8.30 6.07 -1.40
C HIS A 92 -6.76 6.02 -1.37
N GLY A 93 -6.15 6.22 -0.19
CA GLY A 93 -4.71 6.44 -0.06
C GLY A 93 -3.81 5.28 -0.54
N THR A 94 -4.29 4.04 -0.48
CA THR A 94 -3.51 2.86 -0.91
C THR A 94 -4.07 2.11 -2.13
N LEU A 95 -5.39 1.92 -2.23
CA LEU A 95 -6.02 1.12 -3.29
C LEU A 95 -5.80 1.67 -4.71
N ASN A 96 -5.57 2.98 -4.90
CA ASN A 96 -5.20 3.56 -6.21
C ASN A 96 -3.72 3.35 -6.58
N SER A 97 -3.01 2.51 -5.85
CA SER A 97 -1.60 2.23 -6.13
C SER A 97 -1.26 0.78 -5.94
N SER A 98 -0.28 0.32 -6.70
CA SER A 98 0.32 -0.99 -6.58
C SER A 98 1.81 -0.84 -6.33
N LYS A 99 2.41 -1.84 -5.70
CA LYS A 99 3.86 -1.88 -5.46
C LYS A 99 4.46 -3.13 -6.08
N GLY A 100 5.54 -2.94 -6.82
CA GLY A 100 6.29 -4.01 -7.45
C GLY A 100 7.77 -3.93 -7.14
N VAL A 101 8.48 -5.03 -7.37
CA VAL A 101 9.93 -5.14 -7.26
C VAL A 101 10.49 -5.47 -8.63
N ILE A 102 11.50 -4.71 -9.05
CA ILE A 102 12.37 -5.03 -10.18
C ILE A 102 13.77 -5.32 -9.66
N SER A 103 14.53 -6.13 -10.39
CA SER A 103 15.93 -6.45 -10.09
C SER A 103 16.74 -6.14 -11.33
N VAL A 104 17.54 -5.07 -11.28
CA VAL A 104 18.26 -4.54 -12.46
C VAL A 104 19.62 -4.05 -11.99
N GLY A 105 20.67 -4.82 -12.28
CA GLY A 105 22.03 -4.52 -11.84
C GLY A 105 22.61 -3.27 -12.50
N GLU A 106 22.17 -2.95 -13.72
CA GLU A 106 22.60 -1.79 -14.49
C GLU A 106 22.18 -0.47 -13.83
N LEU A 107 21.06 -0.48 -13.10
CA LEU A 107 20.59 0.67 -12.32
C LEU A 107 21.28 0.77 -10.95
N PHE A 108 22.31 -0.05 -10.65
CA PHE A 108 22.88 -0.11 -9.32
C PHE A 108 23.48 1.24 -8.87
N ASN A 109 24.15 1.93 -9.79
CA ASN A 109 24.83 3.20 -9.50
C ASN A 109 23.95 4.44 -9.74
N ASP A 110 22.78 4.27 -10.35
CA ASP A 110 21.85 5.39 -10.58
C ASP A 110 21.17 5.84 -9.28
N THR A 111 20.97 7.14 -9.15
CA THR A 111 20.23 7.71 -8.02
C THR A 111 18.73 7.37 -8.13
N VAL A 112 18.07 7.27 -6.98
CA VAL A 112 16.63 6.94 -6.93
C VAL A 112 15.80 8.03 -7.62
N GLU A 113 16.25 9.28 -7.54
CA GLU A 113 15.64 10.45 -8.16
C GLU A 113 15.72 10.35 -9.69
N HIS A 114 16.89 10.01 -10.23
CA HIS A 114 17.07 9.86 -11.67
C HIS A 114 16.22 8.69 -12.21
N ILE A 115 16.24 7.54 -11.53
CA ILE A 115 15.41 6.39 -11.91
C ILE A 115 13.92 6.76 -11.88
N LEU A 116 13.47 7.49 -10.86
CA LEU A 116 12.09 7.94 -10.77
C LEU A 116 11.71 8.84 -11.95
N GLU A 117 12.57 9.80 -12.33
CA GLU A 117 12.33 10.68 -13.47
C GLU A 117 12.15 9.91 -14.78
N GLU A 118 13.04 8.96 -15.06
CA GLU A 118 12.97 8.14 -16.28
C GLU A 118 11.80 7.16 -16.29
N LEU A 119 11.35 6.67 -15.13
CA LEU A 119 10.24 5.73 -15.02
C LEU A 119 8.86 6.39 -14.81
N ARG A 120 8.79 7.71 -14.58
CA ARG A 120 7.52 8.46 -14.42
C ARG A 120 6.53 8.24 -15.58
N PRO A 121 6.94 8.24 -16.87
CA PRO A 121 6.04 7.98 -17.99
C PRO A 121 5.33 6.61 -17.92
N GLN A 122 5.92 5.65 -17.19
CA GLN A 122 5.36 4.32 -16.96
C GLN A 122 4.56 4.26 -15.64
N SER A 123 4.00 5.39 -15.23
CA SER A 123 3.13 5.53 -14.05
C SER A 123 3.81 5.23 -12.71
N VAL A 124 5.14 5.36 -12.62
CA VAL A 124 5.87 5.22 -11.36
C VAL A 124 5.84 6.55 -10.59
N LYS A 125 5.31 6.54 -9.37
CA LYS A 125 5.24 7.71 -8.48
C LYS A 125 6.30 7.74 -7.38
N GLN A 126 6.87 6.59 -7.04
CA GLN A 126 7.92 6.48 -6.04
C GLN A 126 8.84 5.30 -6.36
N VAL A 127 10.14 5.50 -6.14
CA VAL A 127 11.17 4.46 -6.20
C VAL A 127 11.82 4.36 -4.83
N GLN A 128 12.11 3.14 -4.37
CA GLN A 128 12.85 2.90 -3.15
C GLN A 128 13.85 1.75 -3.36
N ARG A 129 15.13 2.02 -3.11
CA ARG A 129 16.17 0.99 -3.17
C ARG A 129 16.11 0.09 -1.93
N ILE A 130 16.12 -1.22 -2.14
CA ILE A 130 16.19 -2.18 -1.05
C ILE A 130 17.64 -2.24 -0.57
N SER A 131 17.84 -2.10 0.73
CA SER A 131 19.12 -2.28 1.37
C SER A 131 19.05 -3.43 2.37
N ILE A 132 20.13 -4.20 2.45
CA ILE A 132 20.27 -5.32 3.37
C ILE A 132 21.36 -5.01 4.38
N ARG A 133 21.22 -5.52 5.61
CA ARG A 133 22.26 -5.40 6.62
C ARG A 133 23.21 -6.59 6.51
N ARG A 134 24.48 -6.34 6.20
CA ARG A 134 25.57 -7.33 6.20
C ARG A 134 26.65 -6.86 7.17
N TYR A 135 27.06 -7.71 8.11
CA TYR A 135 28.08 -7.38 9.12
C TYR A 135 27.83 -6.05 9.85
N GLY A 136 26.57 -5.78 10.22
CA GLY A 136 26.20 -4.55 10.92
C GLY A 136 26.04 -3.30 10.03
N LYS A 137 26.54 -3.32 8.78
CA LYS A 137 26.44 -2.21 7.82
C LYS A 137 25.26 -2.39 6.85
N LEU A 138 24.58 -1.29 6.52
CA LEU A 138 23.51 -1.27 5.54
C LEU A 138 24.12 -1.15 4.13
N THR A 139 23.85 -2.13 3.27
CA THR A 139 24.39 -2.20 1.90
C THR A 139 23.22 -2.18 0.91
N PRO A 140 23.23 -1.27 -0.08
CA PRO A 140 22.21 -1.25 -1.13
C PRO A 140 22.26 -2.53 -1.97
N THR A 141 21.13 -2.91 -2.56
CA THR A 141 21.01 -4.01 -3.52
C THR A 141 20.59 -3.48 -4.89
N GLU A 142 20.61 -4.35 -5.90
CA GLU A 142 20.06 -4.09 -7.24
C GLU A 142 18.53 -4.06 -7.29
N HIS A 143 17.85 -4.37 -6.17
CA HIS A 143 16.41 -4.47 -6.13
C HIS A 143 15.78 -3.12 -5.79
N LEU A 144 14.79 -2.73 -6.59
CA LEU A 144 14.03 -1.49 -6.44
C LEU A 144 12.57 -1.81 -6.21
N ILE A 145 11.98 -1.20 -5.19
CA ILE A 145 10.53 -1.16 -5.00
C ILE A 145 10.00 0.03 -5.79
N LEU A 146 9.12 -0.24 -6.74
CA LEU A 146 8.38 0.76 -7.51
C LEU A 146 6.97 0.87 -6.94
N THR A 147 6.51 2.08 -6.69
CA THR A 147 5.10 2.36 -6.41
C THR A 147 4.48 2.98 -7.65
N PHE A 148 3.47 2.32 -8.20
CA PHE A 148 2.73 2.78 -9.37
C PHE A 148 1.51 3.60 -8.94
N SER A 149 1.09 4.56 -9.77
CA SER A 149 -0.17 5.29 -9.64
C SER A 149 -1.38 4.54 -10.22
N LYS A 150 -1.25 3.22 -10.41
CA LYS A 150 -2.31 2.33 -10.90
C LYS A 150 -2.60 1.23 -9.88
N PRO A 151 -3.87 0.84 -9.67
CA PRO A 151 -4.25 -0.23 -8.75
C PRO A 151 -3.76 -1.61 -9.22
N LYS A 152 -3.72 -1.83 -10.54
CA LYS A 152 -3.23 -3.07 -11.14
C LYS A 152 -1.72 -2.97 -11.38
N LEU A 153 -0.98 -3.98 -10.92
CA LEU A 153 0.45 -4.07 -11.12
C LEU A 153 0.76 -4.41 -12.59
N PRO A 154 1.64 -3.65 -13.27
CA PRO A 154 2.12 -4.05 -14.60
C PRO A 154 2.97 -5.32 -14.49
N GLN A 155 2.99 -6.14 -15.55
CA GLN A 155 3.83 -7.35 -15.58
C GLN A 155 5.31 -7.03 -15.83
N HIS A 156 5.59 -5.94 -16.52
CA HIS A 156 6.93 -5.49 -16.87
C HIS A 156 6.97 -3.97 -17.05
N ILE A 157 8.17 -3.40 -16.93
CA ILE A 157 8.49 -2.02 -17.30
C ILE A 157 9.75 -2.01 -18.17
N MET A 158 10.02 -0.90 -18.85
CA MET A 158 11.25 -0.67 -19.59
C MET A 158 12.18 0.24 -18.79
N ALA A 159 13.38 -0.23 -18.46
CA ALA A 159 14.46 0.61 -17.95
C ALA A 159 15.44 0.88 -19.10
N GLY A 160 15.29 2.01 -19.78
CA GLY A 160 15.95 2.25 -21.06
C GLY A 160 15.56 1.18 -22.08
N TYR A 161 16.52 0.39 -22.55
CA TYR A 161 16.31 -0.73 -23.49
C TYR A 161 16.04 -2.07 -22.80
N ILE A 162 16.09 -2.14 -21.46
CA ILE A 162 15.96 -3.38 -20.69
C ILE A 162 14.49 -3.60 -20.31
N ARG A 163 13.95 -4.77 -20.64
CA ARG A 163 12.61 -5.19 -20.21
C ARG A 163 12.70 -5.85 -18.83
N CYS A 164 12.21 -5.15 -17.80
CA CYS A 164 12.29 -5.58 -16.42
C CYS A 164 10.97 -6.23 -15.98
N PRO A 165 10.95 -7.52 -15.60
CA PRO A 165 9.77 -8.13 -15.01
C PRO A 165 9.47 -7.50 -13.64
N VAL A 166 8.21 -7.19 -13.39
CA VAL A 166 7.75 -6.59 -12.13
C VAL A 166 7.10 -7.68 -11.29
N ARG A 167 7.68 -7.98 -10.13
CA ARG A 167 7.10 -8.92 -9.16
C ARG A 167 6.29 -8.17 -8.10
N PRO A 168 5.16 -8.68 -7.61
CA PRO A 168 4.44 -8.03 -6.51
C PRO A 168 5.34 -7.81 -5.29
N PHE A 169 5.32 -6.60 -4.73
CA PHE A 169 6.00 -6.33 -3.48
C PHE A 169 5.15 -6.82 -2.30
N ILE A 170 5.65 -7.83 -1.60
CA ILE A 170 5.04 -8.36 -0.39
C ILE A 170 5.87 -7.88 0.82
N PRO A 171 5.36 -6.93 1.64
CA PRO A 171 6.09 -6.42 2.79
C PRO A 171 6.26 -7.52 3.85
N ASN A 172 7.22 -7.32 4.75
CA ASN A 172 7.31 -8.21 5.91
C ASN A 172 6.11 -7.97 6.85
N PRO A 173 5.56 -9.03 7.46
CA PRO A 173 4.54 -8.94 8.49
C PRO A 173 4.77 -7.84 9.52
N LEU A 174 3.76 -6.99 9.72
CA LEU A 174 3.82 -5.93 10.72
C LEU A 174 3.78 -6.56 12.12
N ARG A 175 4.91 -6.52 12.82
CA ARG A 175 5.01 -6.99 14.22
C ARG A 175 4.92 -5.83 15.19
N CYS A 176 4.05 -5.96 16.18
CA CYS A 176 3.97 -5.02 17.28
C CYS A 176 5.20 -5.18 18.20
N TYR A 177 6.01 -4.14 18.37
CA TYR A 177 7.19 -4.21 19.24
C TYR A 177 6.87 -4.19 20.75
N LYS A 178 5.62 -3.94 21.15
CA LYS A 178 5.14 -4.06 22.54
C LYS A 178 4.68 -5.47 22.85
N TYR A 179 3.76 -6.01 22.06
CA TYR A 179 3.10 -7.31 22.32
C TYR A 179 3.64 -8.48 21.48
N GLN A 180 4.56 -8.21 20.54
CA GLN A 180 5.24 -9.18 19.67
C GLN A 180 4.34 -9.94 18.68
N ARG A 181 3.03 -9.70 18.72
CA ARG A 181 2.08 -10.27 17.76
C ARG A 181 2.09 -9.54 16.42
N PHE A 182 1.72 -10.26 15.38
CA PHE A 182 1.51 -9.67 14.05
C PHE A 182 0.19 -8.90 13.96
N GLY A 183 0.07 -8.06 12.93
CA GLY A 183 -1.18 -7.40 12.51
C GLY A 183 -1.40 -5.97 13.03
N HIS A 184 -0.56 -5.44 13.93
CA HIS A 184 -0.71 -4.07 14.43
C HIS A 184 0.60 -3.41 14.85
N SER A 185 0.59 -2.07 14.88
CA SER A 185 1.71 -1.24 15.34
C SER A 185 1.64 -0.98 16.85
N LYS A 186 2.74 -0.46 17.42
CA LYS A 186 2.83 -0.13 18.86
C LYS A 186 1.76 0.88 19.33
N PRO A 187 1.46 1.98 18.61
CA PRO A 187 0.42 2.93 19.02
C PRO A 187 -0.98 2.31 19.13
N ASN A 188 -1.29 1.32 18.28
CA ASN A 188 -2.59 0.65 18.27
C ASN A 188 -2.63 -0.57 19.20
N CYS A 189 -1.58 -0.80 19.99
CA CYS A 189 -1.44 -1.99 20.81
C CYS A 189 -2.12 -1.83 22.17
N ARG A 190 -3.17 -2.63 22.39
CA ARG A 190 -3.83 -2.79 23.71
C ARG A 190 -3.20 -3.86 24.59
N GLY A 191 -2.22 -4.60 24.09
CA GLY A 191 -1.51 -5.64 24.83
C GLY A 191 -0.46 -5.11 25.81
N THR A 192 0.06 -6.03 26.63
CA THR A 192 1.14 -5.78 27.60
C THR A 192 2.52 -5.91 26.97
N LEU A 193 3.54 -5.33 27.61
CA LEU A 193 4.92 -5.51 27.18
C LEU A 193 5.27 -7.01 27.25
N THR A 194 5.70 -7.58 26.13
CA THR A 194 6.03 -9.00 25.98
C THR A 194 7.42 -9.15 25.37
N CYS A 195 8.23 -10.03 25.96
CA CYS A 195 9.57 -10.30 25.48
C CYS A 195 9.55 -11.01 24.12
N ALA A 196 10.28 -10.46 23.14
CA ALA A 196 10.35 -11.03 21.80
C ALA A 196 11.06 -12.41 21.76
N ARG A 197 11.91 -12.70 22.76
CA ARG A 197 12.68 -13.95 22.84
C ARG A 197 11.88 -15.08 23.47
N CYS A 198 11.30 -14.88 24.66
CA CYS A 198 10.67 -15.94 25.46
C CYS A 198 9.14 -15.83 25.57
N ALA A 199 8.52 -14.82 24.95
CA ALA A 199 7.07 -14.56 24.99
C ALA A 199 6.47 -14.33 26.40
N VAL A 200 7.30 -14.10 27.43
CA VAL A 200 6.86 -13.76 28.79
C VAL A 200 6.59 -12.25 28.88
N ALA A 201 5.54 -11.88 29.60
CA ALA A 201 5.17 -10.49 29.83
C ALA A 201 6.10 -9.81 30.86
N GLY A 202 6.23 -8.50 30.79
CA GLY A 202 6.87 -7.68 31.83
C GLY A 202 8.33 -7.27 31.58
N HIS A 203 8.97 -7.67 30.49
CA HIS A 203 10.33 -7.23 30.15
C HIS A 203 10.62 -7.21 28.64
N GLU A 204 11.69 -6.51 28.25
CA GLU A 204 12.22 -6.45 26.88
C GLU A 204 13.22 -7.57 26.56
N SER A 205 13.47 -7.84 25.28
CA SER A 205 14.33 -8.95 24.86
C SER A 205 15.84 -8.72 25.01
N ASN A 206 16.29 -7.47 25.24
CA ASN A 206 17.71 -7.10 25.09
C ASN A 206 18.65 -7.93 25.96
N ASN A 207 18.25 -8.20 27.21
CA ASN A 207 19.05 -8.97 28.19
C ASN A 207 18.37 -10.30 28.57
N CYS A 208 17.40 -10.76 27.78
CA CYS A 208 16.68 -11.98 28.09
C CYS A 208 17.52 -13.21 27.68
N THR A 209 17.86 -14.07 28.64
CA THR A 209 18.57 -15.34 28.40
C THR A 209 17.66 -16.56 28.43
N ALA A 210 16.37 -16.38 28.73
CA ALA A 210 15.39 -17.46 28.80
C ALA A 210 15.25 -18.22 27.47
N LYS A 211 14.75 -19.46 27.56
CA LYS A 211 14.49 -20.33 26.41
C LYS A 211 13.57 -19.63 25.41
N GLU A 212 13.92 -19.75 24.13
CA GLU A 212 13.19 -19.09 23.07
C GLU A 212 11.79 -19.67 22.91
N LYS A 213 10.81 -18.79 22.76
CA LYS A 213 9.41 -19.13 22.56
C LYS A 213 8.72 -18.03 21.76
N CYS A 214 8.03 -18.44 20.69
CA CYS A 214 7.32 -17.51 19.82
C CYS A 214 5.92 -17.20 20.38
N VAL A 215 5.55 -15.93 20.48
CA VAL A 215 4.19 -15.56 20.92
C VAL A 215 3.11 -15.98 19.92
N ASN A 216 3.46 -16.02 18.63
CA ASN A 216 2.53 -16.21 17.50
C ASN A 216 2.23 -17.70 17.24
N CYS A 217 3.26 -18.54 17.10
CA CYS A 217 3.12 -19.96 16.78
C CYS A 217 3.44 -20.91 17.94
N LYS A 218 3.88 -20.39 19.10
CA LYS A 218 4.35 -21.17 20.26
C LYS A 218 5.59 -22.04 20.04
N GLY A 219 6.25 -21.94 18.89
CA GLY A 219 7.49 -22.67 18.57
C GLY A 219 8.74 -22.18 19.32
N VAL A 220 9.81 -22.98 19.26
CA VAL A 220 11.11 -22.78 19.95
C VAL A 220 12.05 -21.84 19.18
N HIS A 221 11.59 -20.62 18.92
CA HIS A 221 12.36 -19.57 18.27
C HIS A 221 11.82 -18.20 18.70
N PRO A 222 12.56 -17.10 18.52
CA PRO A 222 12.06 -15.78 18.87
C PRO A 222 10.89 -15.36 17.97
N SER A 223 10.08 -14.42 18.46
CA SER A 223 8.89 -13.90 17.76
C SER A 223 9.21 -13.11 16.49
N PHE A 224 10.48 -12.75 16.27
CA PHE A 224 10.97 -12.09 15.05
C PHE A 224 11.56 -13.05 14.01
N SER A 225 11.53 -14.37 14.26
CA SER A 225 12.06 -15.35 13.29
C SER A 225 11.24 -15.38 12.00
N ARG A 226 11.94 -15.37 10.85
CA ARG A 226 11.34 -15.54 9.52
C ARG A 226 10.99 -17.00 9.19
N SER A 227 11.48 -17.97 9.97
CA SER A 227 11.11 -19.39 9.81
C SER A 227 9.76 -19.73 10.47
N CYS A 228 9.20 -18.80 11.26
CA CYS A 228 7.92 -18.95 11.96
C CYS A 228 6.77 -19.28 10.99
N SER A 229 5.96 -20.29 11.30
CA SER A 229 4.77 -20.65 10.51
C SER A 229 3.77 -19.51 10.41
N SER A 230 3.44 -18.85 11.53
CA SER A 230 2.55 -17.69 11.52
C SER A 230 3.10 -16.51 10.71
N TRP A 231 4.42 -16.36 10.62
CA TRP A 231 5.04 -15.32 9.78
C TRP A 231 4.86 -15.62 8.29
N LYS A 232 4.96 -16.90 7.89
CA LYS A 232 4.74 -17.33 6.50
C LYS A 232 3.28 -17.20 6.07
N ILE A 233 2.33 -17.36 7.01
CA ILE A 233 0.89 -17.18 6.74
C ILE A 233 0.55 -15.69 6.57
N GLU A 234 1.15 -14.84 7.40
CA GLU A 234 0.90 -13.39 7.36
C GLU A 234 1.57 -12.69 6.16
N LYS A 235 2.52 -13.38 5.50
CA LYS A 235 3.28 -12.86 4.37
C LYS A 235 2.70 -13.33 3.05
#